data_AF-A0A0J7KVF4-F1
#
_entry.id   AF-A0A0J7KVF4-F1
#
_cell.length_a   1.000
_cell.length_b   1.000
_cell.length_c   1.000
_cell.angle_alpha   90.00
_cell.angle_beta   90.00
_cell.angle_gamma   90.00
#
_symmetry.space_group_name_H-M   'P 1'
#
loop_
_entity.id
_entity.type
_entity.pdbx_description
1 polymer ?
#
loop_
_entity_poly.entity_id
_entity_poly.type
_entity_poly.pdbx_seq_one_letter_code
_entity_poly.pdbx_strand_id
1 'polypeptide(L)'
;MKKLVTTFKLFTVISVLTLTACQDESSEMPQESPAAKVSASDLKKEITPGLKAVPDNVQTQINDSKKNLEQYLKNDLQITGITVLGKLSTQRGIEISQDLISDRDQFTAEGNILAPETVKVGKIGTLFSGDQLSEAQKGLKEAASEQIKTGSEVLEISWNYKGEQFTSLCFYNETGIIWDNVFAGLVMMDTRGNSETSPIDSQAKVASKWYKQWWTANWLWGSKRGEIGYQITIYYSGSTVSNVDVSDWGNISLGKAKSESKVTKRTGAYGQCRYALGLCTPVGSLSFNSSNFSVSFSGLGSNVVSNGTKSLYP
;
A
#
# COMPACT_ATOMS: atom_id res chain seq x y z
N MET A 1 49.43 -29.49 70.79
CA MET A 1 49.97 -30.77 70.26
C MET A 1 50.41 -30.55 68.82
N LYS A 2 51.68 -30.91 68.53
CA LYS A 2 52.31 -31.24 67.24
C LYS A 2 52.13 -30.26 66.06
N LYS A 3 53.18 -29.52 65.72
CA LYS A 3 54.20 -29.80 64.65
C LYS A 3 53.62 -29.46 63.26
N LEU A 4 54.29 -28.87 62.28
CA LEU A 4 55.61 -28.28 62.01
C LEU A 4 55.32 -27.57 60.64
N VAL A 5 55.72 -26.32 60.39
CA VAL A 5 57.01 -25.94 59.77
C VAL A 5 57.17 -26.68 58.42
N THR A 6 57.36 -26.01 57.27
CA THR A 6 58.59 -25.26 56.97
C THR A 6 58.50 -24.52 55.63
N THR A 7 59.30 -23.44 55.54
CA THR A 7 60.08 -22.96 54.38
C THR A 7 59.33 -22.19 53.27
N PHE A 8 59.82 -21.07 52.75
CA PHE A 8 61.09 -20.34 52.89
C PHE A 8 60.87 -18.94 52.29
N LYS A 9 61.51 -17.91 52.88
CA LYS A 9 62.30 -16.84 52.24
C LYS A 9 61.82 -16.22 50.92
N LEU A 10 61.91 -14.92 50.62
CA LEU A 10 62.57 -13.75 51.20
C LEU A 10 62.63 -12.75 50.01
N PHE A 11 62.54 -11.46 50.29
CA PHE A 11 63.09 -10.35 49.49
C PHE A 11 62.44 -9.90 48.16
N THR A 12 62.08 -8.60 48.17
CA THR A 12 62.56 -7.55 47.22
C THR A 12 61.93 -7.55 45.81
N VAL A 13 61.56 -6.46 45.15
CA VAL A 13 61.24 -5.05 45.44
C VAL A 13 60.87 -4.48 44.04
N ILE A 14 59.93 -3.51 43.99
CA ILE A 14 59.78 -2.45 42.96
C ILE A 14 59.52 -2.88 41.49
N SER A 15 58.35 -2.52 40.94
CA SER A 15 58.21 -1.50 39.87
C SER A 15 56.90 -1.63 39.09
N VAL A 16 56.10 -0.57 39.19
CA VAL A 16 55.32 0.11 38.15
C VAL A 16 55.05 -0.67 36.86
N LEU A 17 53.77 -1.01 36.65
CA LEU A 17 53.14 -0.98 35.33
C LEU A 17 51.71 -0.47 35.51
N THR A 18 51.49 0.74 34.99
CA THR A 18 50.18 1.28 34.65
C THR A 18 49.46 0.35 33.69
N LEU A 19 48.16 0.07 33.92
CA LEU A 19 47.06 0.29 32.96
C LEU A 19 45.76 -0.40 33.43
N THR A 20 44.72 0.43 33.54
CA THR A 20 43.30 0.19 33.22
C THR A 20 42.57 -1.01 33.85
N ALA A 21 41.76 -0.72 34.87
CA ALA A 21 40.49 -1.41 35.12
C ALA A 21 39.55 -0.53 35.97
N CYS A 22 38.71 0.25 35.29
CA CYS A 22 37.31 0.45 35.70
C CYS A 22 36.52 0.51 34.41
N GLN A 23 35.88 -0.62 34.10
CA GLN A 23 34.84 -0.71 33.09
C GLN A 23 33.64 0.09 33.58
N ASP A 24 33.41 1.26 32.99
CA ASP A 24 32.05 1.75 32.79
C ASP A 24 31.71 1.40 31.34
N GLU A 25 30.78 0.45 31.17
CA GLU A 25 30.11 0.25 29.88
C GLU A 25 29.24 1.47 29.59
N SER A 26 29.85 2.53 29.07
CA SER A 26 29.12 3.53 28.32
C SER A 26 28.62 2.83 27.06
N SER A 27 27.32 2.54 27.04
CA SER A 27 26.59 2.26 25.82
C SER A 27 26.65 3.50 24.94
N GLU A 28 27.73 3.64 24.17
CA GLU A 28 27.75 4.48 22.99
C GLU A 28 26.68 3.91 22.05
N MET A 29 25.49 4.51 22.11
CA MET A 29 24.56 4.44 20.99
C MET A 29 25.35 4.87 19.76
N PRO A 30 25.39 4.07 18.68
CA PRO A 30 25.99 4.54 17.44
C PRO A 30 25.20 5.77 17.00
N GLN A 31 25.84 6.93 17.12
CA GLN A 31 25.36 8.17 16.56
C GLN A 31 25.31 7.94 15.06
N GLU A 32 24.10 7.79 14.50
CA GLU A 32 23.91 7.76 13.05
C GLU A 32 24.56 9.03 12.50
N SER A 33 25.70 8.85 11.82
CA SER A 33 26.23 9.83 10.90
C SER A 33 25.08 10.24 9.99
N PRO A 34 24.73 11.53 9.85
CA PRO A 34 23.69 11.93 8.92
C PRO A 34 24.23 11.62 7.52
N ALA A 35 23.86 10.44 7.00
CA ALA A 35 24.10 10.10 5.61
C ALA A 35 23.57 11.27 4.78
N ALA A 36 24.37 11.79 3.85
CA ALA A 36 23.97 12.94 3.04
C ALA A 36 22.62 12.62 2.38
N LYS A 37 21.57 13.36 2.76
CA LYS A 37 20.22 13.20 2.24
C LYS A 37 20.29 13.37 0.72
N VAL A 38 19.93 12.33 -0.02
CA VAL A 38 19.91 12.35 -1.48
C VAL A 38 18.92 13.39 -1.98
N SER A 39 19.25 14.07 -3.09
CA SER A 39 18.44 15.16 -3.64
C SER A 39 17.91 14.86 -5.05
N ALA A 40 16.90 15.61 -5.48
CA ALA A 40 16.45 15.58 -6.88
C ALA A 40 17.57 15.96 -7.86
N SER A 41 18.55 16.76 -7.42
CA SER A 41 19.72 17.09 -8.23
C SER A 41 20.66 15.88 -8.42
N ASP A 42 20.74 14.99 -7.43
CA ASP A 42 21.51 13.76 -7.54
C ASP A 42 20.81 12.76 -8.45
N LEU A 43 19.48 12.67 -8.37
CA LEU A 43 18.69 11.87 -9.31
C LEU A 43 18.92 12.31 -10.76
N LYS A 44 18.93 13.62 -11.04
CA LYS A 44 19.16 14.15 -12.39
C LYS A 44 20.53 13.75 -12.98
N LYS A 45 21.54 13.46 -12.14
CA LYS A 45 22.86 12.97 -12.62
C LYS A 45 22.81 11.50 -13.06
N GLU A 46 21.86 10.73 -12.54
CA GLU A 46 21.66 9.30 -12.84
C GLU A 46 20.65 9.05 -13.98
N ILE A 47 20.00 10.12 -14.44
CA ILE A 47 19.02 10.09 -15.53
C ILE A 47 19.73 10.33 -16.86
N THR A 48 19.49 9.43 -17.81
CA THR A 48 19.86 9.66 -19.22
C THR A 48 18.74 10.35 -19.97
N PRO A 49 19.04 11.13 -21.04
CA PRO A 49 18.00 11.70 -21.89
C PRO A 49 17.02 10.61 -22.36
N GLY A 50 15.74 10.81 -22.03
CA GLY A 50 14.64 9.95 -22.47
C GLY A 50 13.95 10.51 -23.71
N LEU A 51 12.68 10.13 -23.89
CA LEU A 51 11.82 10.74 -24.91
C LEU A 51 11.67 12.24 -24.66
N LYS A 52 11.62 13.05 -25.73
CA LYS A 52 11.43 14.51 -25.60
C LYS A 52 9.98 14.90 -25.29
N ALA A 53 9.04 14.01 -25.55
CA ALA A 53 7.61 14.20 -25.32
C ALA A 53 7.07 13.04 -24.49
N VAL A 54 6.03 13.32 -23.69
CA VAL A 54 5.28 12.31 -22.95
C VAL A 54 4.53 11.42 -23.94
N PRO A 55 4.65 10.08 -23.87
CA PRO A 55 3.90 9.17 -24.74
C PRO A 55 2.38 9.32 -24.59
N ASP A 56 1.64 9.05 -25.67
CA ASP A 56 0.18 9.27 -25.74
C ASP A 56 -0.62 8.53 -24.66
N ASN A 57 -0.21 7.30 -24.31
CA ASN A 57 -0.88 6.52 -23.26
C ASN A 57 -0.74 7.18 -21.88
N VAL A 58 0.47 7.64 -21.54
CA VAL A 58 0.75 8.36 -20.28
C VAL A 58 0.06 9.72 -20.29
N GLN A 59 0.10 10.43 -21.42
CA GLN A 59 -0.57 11.72 -21.57
C GLN A 59 -2.09 11.59 -21.40
N THR A 60 -2.69 10.52 -21.93
CA THR A 60 -4.11 10.20 -21.76
C THR A 60 -4.42 9.94 -20.29
N GLN A 61 -3.62 9.12 -19.60
CA GLN A 61 -3.79 8.88 -18.17
C GLN A 61 -3.72 10.18 -17.35
N ILE A 62 -2.77 11.06 -17.65
CA ILE A 62 -2.68 12.36 -16.95
C ILE A 62 -3.89 13.24 -17.26
N ASN A 63 -4.34 13.29 -18.51
CA ASN A 63 -5.50 14.10 -18.91
C ASN A 63 -6.80 13.60 -18.27
N ASP A 64 -7.02 12.29 -18.21
CA ASP A 64 -8.20 11.72 -17.57
C ASP A 64 -8.13 11.87 -16.04
N SER A 65 -6.93 11.79 -15.46
CA SER A 65 -6.73 12.14 -14.04
C SER A 65 -7.08 13.59 -13.76
N LYS A 66 -6.67 14.55 -14.62
CA LYS A 66 -7.07 15.97 -14.50
C LYS A 66 -8.59 16.12 -14.48
N LYS A 67 -9.30 15.50 -15.43
CA LYS A 67 -10.76 15.57 -15.52
C LYS A 67 -11.43 15.02 -14.26
N ASN A 68 -10.98 13.87 -13.76
CA ASN A 68 -11.55 13.26 -12.57
C ASN A 68 -11.26 14.08 -11.30
N LEU A 69 -10.04 14.60 -11.16
CA LEU A 69 -9.69 15.51 -10.06
C LEU A 69 -10.57 16.76 -10.07
N GLU A 70 -10.76 17.39 -11.24
CA GLU A 70 -11.64 18.54 -11.40
C GLU A 70 -13.10 18.20 -11.08
N GLN A 71 -13.59 17.06 -11.56
CA GLN A 71 -14.97 16.63 -11.33
C GLN A 71 -15.27 16.41 -9.84
N TYR A 72 -14.36 15.75 -9.13
CA TYR A 72 -14.65 15.27 -7.77
C TYR A 72 -14.03 16.14 -6.66
N LEU A 73 -12.83 16.70 -6.89
CA LEU A 73 -12.12 17.56 -5.94
C LEU A 73 -12.15 19.04 -6.34
N LYS A 74 -12.73 19.39 -7.49
CA LYS A 74 -12.82 20.77 -7.98
C LYS A 74 -11.41 21.39 -8.08
N ASN A 75 -11.17 22.45 -7.31
CA ASN A 75 -9.89 23.17 -7.28
C ASN A 75 -9.05 22.81 -6.05
N ASP A 76 -9.45 21.81 -5.25
CA ASP A 76 -8.71 21.45 -4.06
C ASP A 76 -7.39 20.77 -4.41
N LEU A 77 -7.35 19.89 -5.42
CA LEU A 77 -6.13 19.24 -5.92
C LEU A 77 -6.11 19.24 -7.45
N GLN A 78 -5.05 19.79 -8.05
CA GLN A 78 -4.93 19.97 -9.50
C GLN A 78 -3.55 19.61 -10.01
N ILE A 79 -3.47 19.00 -11.19
CA ILE A 79 -2.22 18.85 -11.95
C ILE A 79 -2.01 20.10 -12.80
N THR A 80 -0.99 20.88 -12.48
CA THR A 80 -0.71 22.17 -13.11
C THR A 80 0.38 22.11 -14.18
N GLY A 81 1.24 21.10 -14.15
CA GLY A 81 2.38 21.00 -15.07
C GLY A 81 3.00 19.61 -15.12
N ILE A 82 3.77 19.36 -16.17
CA ILE A 82 4.54 18.13 -16.37
C ILE A 82 5.89 18.52 -16.96
N THR A 83 6.97 18.00 -16.38
CA THR A 83 8.33 18.15 -16.91
C THR A 83 8.93 16.77 -17.15
N VAL A 84 9.38 16.51 -18.37
CA VAL A 84 10.09 15.25 -18.67
C VAL A 84 11.51 15.35 -18.13
N LEU A 85 11.90 14.39 -17.27
CA LEU A 85 13.26 14.34 -16.73
C LEU A 85 14.16 13.42 -17.55
N GLY A 86 13.65 12.27 -17.98
CA GLY A 86 14.36 11.29 -18.80
C GLY A 86 14.19 9.87 -18.28
N LYS A 87 15.22 9.04 -18.45
CA LYS A 87 15.19 7.60 -18.16
C LYS A 87 16.14 7.20 -17.03
N LEU A 88 15.67 6.35 -16.11
CA LEU A 88 16.52 5.69 -15.12
C LEU A 88 17.43 4.66 -15.79
N SER A 89 18.74 4.91 -15.75
CA SER A 89 19.72 4.07 -16.42
C SER A 89 20.60 3.26 -15.46
N THR A 90 20.66 3.65 -14.19
CA THR A 90 21.57 3.06 -13.19
C THR A 90 20.80 2.52 -11.99
N GLN A 91 21.37 1.52 -11.32
CA GLN A 91 20.87 1.03 -10.04
C GLN A 91 20.87 2.15 -8.98
N ARG A 92 21.87 3.04 -9.03
CA ARG A 92 21.96 4.18 -8.12
C ARG A 92 20.79 5.15 -8.30
N GLY A 93 20.36 5.41 -9.54
CA GLY A 93 19.19 6.23 -9.81
C GLY A 93 17.90 5.64 -9.25
N ILE A 94 17.77 4.31 -9.25
CA ILE A 94 16.63 3.61 -8.64
C ILE A 94 16.65 3.80 -7.12
N GLU A 95 17.79 3.58 -6.46
CA GLU A 95 17.93 3.78 -5.02
C GLU A 95 17.61 5.22 -4.61
N ILE A 96 18.17 6.21 -5.31
CA ILE A 96 17.86 7.63 -5.07
C ILE A 96 16.37 7.89 -5.26
N SER A 97 15.75 7.32 -6.29
CA SER A 97 14.31 7.48 -6.52
C SER A 97 13.50 6.93 -5.35
N GLN A 98 13.83 5.73 -4.86
CA GLN A 98 13.15 5.10 -3.73
C GLN A 98 13.31 5.90 -2.43
N ASP A 99 14.52 6.40 -2.18
CA ASP A 99 14.80 7.24 -1.01
C ASP A 99 14.08 8.59 -1.09
N LEU A 100 14.04 9.21 -2.28
CA LEU A 100 13.27 10.44 -2.49
C LEU A 100 11.79 10.17 -2.25
N ILE A 101 11.19 9.19 -2.94
CA ILE A 101 9.74 8.86 -2.86
C ILE A 101 9.27 8.60 -1.42
N SER A 102 10.11 7.97 -0.60
CA SER A 102 9.79 7.63 0.79
C SER A 102 10.26 8.69 1.80
N ASP A 103 10.88 9.77 1.36
CA ASP A 103 11.37 10.81 2.27
C ASP A 103 10.20 11.54 2.95
N ARG A 104 10.38 11.84 4.24
CA ARG A 104 9.35 12.49 5.05
C ARG A 104 8.88 13.85 4.50
N ASP A 105 9.71 14.55 3.73
CA ASP A 105 9.36 15.85 3.18
C ASP A 105 8.66 15.75 1.82
N GLN A 106 8.55 14.55 1.23
CA GLN A 106 7.77 14.36 0.01
C GLN A 106 6.28 14.43 0.28
N PHE A 107 5.59 14.98 -0.70
CA PHE A 107 4.13 14.94 -0.73
C PHE A 107 3.63 13.55 -1.11
N THR A 108 2.54 13.17 -0.46
CA THR A 108 1.71 12.05 -0.84
C THR A 108 0.24 12.47 -0.73
N ALA A 109 -0.63 11.64 -1.26
CA ALA A 109 -2.06 11.78 -1.10
C ALA A 109 -2.68 10.46 -0.69
N GLU A 110 -3.87 10.52 -0.10
CA GLU A 110 -4.68 9.34 0.18
C GLU A 110 -6.15 9.72 0.18
N GLY A 111 -7.02 8.72 0.06
CA GLY A 111 -8.46 8.89 0.08
C GLY A 111 -9.13 8.54 -1.25
N ASN A 112 -10.45 8.40 -1.15
CA ASN A 112 -11.30 8.12 -2.29
C ASN A 112 -11.81 9.44 -2.85
N ILE A 113 -11.45 9.77 -4.09
CA ILE A 113 -11.89 11.05 -4.65
C ILE A 113 -13.41 11.09 -4.87
N LEU A 114 -14.11 9.94 -4.96
CA LEU A 114 -15.58 9.91 -4.98
C LEU A 114 -16.22 10.27 -3.62
N ALA A 115 -15.42 10.34 -2.56
CA ALA A 115 -15.78 10.79 -1.22
C ALA A 115 -14.74 11.83 -0.75
N PRO A 116 -14.81 13.08 -1.30
CA PRO A 116 -13.75 14.08 -1.16
C PRO A 116 -13.31 14.39 0.27
N GLU A 117 -14.21 14.24 1.25
CA GLU A 117 -13.93 14.41 2.68
C GLU A 117 -12.90 13.42 3.23
N THR A 118 -12.69 12.29 2.54
CA THR A 118 -11.67 11.30 2.90
C THR A 118 -10.28 11.66 2.37
N VAL A 119 -10.18 12.63 1.46
CA VAL A 119 -8.94 12.97 0.77
C VAL A 119 -8.03 13.79 1.67
N LYS A 120 -6.79 13.32 1.84
CA LYS A 120 -5.71 14.05 2.50
C LYS A 120 -4.52 14.14 1.56
N VAL A 121 -3.92 15.32 1.51
CA VAL A 121 -2.70 15.60 0.74
C VAL A 121 -1.76 16.36 1.65
N GLY A 122 -0.48 15.99 1.65
CA GLY A 122 0.51 16.63 2.49
C GLY A 122 1.84 15.90 2.47
N LYS A 123 2.83 16.47 3.15
CA LYS A 123 4.12 15.81 3.36
C LYS A 123 3.93 14.55 4.20
N ILE A 124 4.66 13.49 3.86
CA ILE A 124 4.62 12.21 4.58
C ILE A 124 4.84 12.43 6.09
N GLY A 125 5.88 13.18 6.49
CA GLY A 125 6.16 13.48 7.89
C GLY A 125 5.18 14.42 8.59
N THR A 126 4.23 15.00 7.86
CA THR A 126 3.11 15.77 8.41
C THR A 126 1.86 14.90 8.55
N LEU A 127 1.65 13.97 7.62
CA LEU A 127 0.53 13.02 7.65
C LEU A 127 0.77 11.88 8.65
N PHE A 128 2.03 11.50 8.87
CA PHE A 128 2.42 10.37 9.71
C PHE A 128 3.41 10.78 10.81
N SER A 129 3.36 10.10 11.95
CA SER A 129 4.30 10.29 13.07
C SER A 129 4.60 8.97 13.78
N GLY A 130 5.72 8.91 14.50
CA GLY A 130 6.14 7.71 15.23
C GLY A 130 6.21 6.47 14.33
N ASP A 131 5.74 5.34 14.83
CA ASP A 131 5.74 4.06 14.12
C ASP A 131 4.98 4.10 12.78
N GLN A 132 3.91 4.90 12.69
CA GLN A 132 3.14 5.05 11.45
C GLN A 132 3.96 5.69 10.34
N LEU A 133 4.86 6.63 10.68
CA LEU A 133 5.76 7.23 9.70
C LEU A 133 6.74 6.17 9.19
N SER A 134 7.37 5.41 10.09
CA SER A 134 8.30 4.35 9.71
C SER A 134 7.63 3.27 8.85
N GLU A 135 6.41 2.85 9.19
CA GLU A 135 5.62 1.91 8.38
C GLU A 135 5.27 2.47 7.01
N ALA A 136 4.85 3.74 6.92
CA ALA A 136 4.51 4.37 5.66
C ALA A 136 5.74 4.50 4.74
N GLN A 137 6.87 4.97 5.27
CA GLN A 137 8.11 5.09 4.49
C GLN A 137 8.61 3.73 4.00
N LYS A 138 8.55 2.70 4.87
CA LYS A 138 8.89 1.33 4.49
C LYS A 138 7.97 0.79 3.40
N GLY A 139 6.65 0.92 3.57
CA GLY A 139 5.65 0.44 2.60
C GLY A 139 5.77 1.14 1.25
N LEU A 140 6.00 2.45 1.24
CA LEU A 140 6.29 3.22 0.03
C LEU A 140 7.55 2.71 -0.67
N LYS A 141 8.63 2.52 0.08
CA LYS A 141 9.89 2.03 -0.47
C LYS A 141 9.74 0.62 -1.06
N GLU A 142 9.09 -0.29 -0.35
CA GLU A 142 8.83 -1.66 -0.83
C GLU A 142 7.97 -1.65 -2.10
N ALA A 143 6.82 -0.97 -2.09
CA ALA A 143 5.93 -0.94 -3.25
C ALA A 143 6.55 -0.21 -4.45
N ALA A 144 7.29 0.87 -4.23
CA ALA A 144 8.02 1.56 -5.30
C ALA A 144 9.12 0.65 -5.89
N SER A 145 9.80 -0.14 -5.06
CA SER A 145 10.87 -1.07 -5.52
C SER A 145 10.36 -2.18 -6.43
N GLU A 146 9.12 -2.61 -6.27
CA GLU A 146 8.52 -3.62 -7.15
C GLU A 146 8.21 -3.08 -8.55
N GLN A 147 7.86 -1.80 -8.63
CA GLN A 147 7.43 -1.15 -9.87
C GLN A 147 8.59 -0.49 -10.62
N ILE A 148 9.44 0.26 -9.91
CA ILE A 148 10.49 1.10 -10.50
C ILE A 148 11.72 0.25 -10.79
N LYS A 149 12.01 0.08 -12.08
CA LYS A 149 13.14 -0.73 -12.57
C LYS A 149 14.03 0.10 -13.49
N THR A 150 15.22 -0.41 -13.76
CA THR A 150 16.09 0.14 -14.81
C THR A 150 15.32 0.22 -16.11
N GLY A 151 15.40 1.37 -16.78
CA GLY A 151 14.68 1.66 -18.00
C GLY A 151 13.31 2.30 -17.80
N SER A 152 12.86 2.50 -16.55
CA SER A 152 11.68 3.32 -16.28
C SER A 152 11.95 4.77 -16.67
N GLU A 153 10.98 5.41 -17.29
CA GLU A 153 11.01 6.83 -17.60
C GLU A 153 10.46 7.64 -16.41
N VAL A 154 10.90 8.89 -16.29
CA VAL A 154 10.64 9.77 -15.15
C VAL A 154 10.11 11.11 -15.62
N LEU A 155 8.98 11.50 -15.04
CA LEU A 155 8.39 12.83 -15.12
C LEU A 155 8.39 13.48 -13.74
N GLU A 156 8.47 14.79 -13.71
CA GLU A 156 8.05 15.59 -12.56
C GLU A 156 6.65 16.13 -12.84
N ILE A 157 5.71 15.89 -11.94
CA ILE A 157 4.36 16.43 -12.01
C ILE A 157 4.26 17.59 -11.04
N SER A 158 3.79 18.73 -11.53
CA SER A 158 3.48 19.90 -10.70
C SER A 158 2.03 19.84 -10.26
N TRP A 159 1.81 20.07 -8.98
CA TRP A 159 0.50 20.04 -8.33
C TRP A 159 0.19 21.37 -7.68
N ASN A 160 -1.11 21.68 -7.58
CA ASN A 160 -1.64 22.67 -6.66
C ASN A 160 -2.60 21.96 -5.71
N TYR A 161 -2.36 22.06 -4.41
CA TYR A 161 -3.30 21.64 -3.38
C TYR A 161 -3.71 22.82 -2.52
N LYS A 162 -4.95 23.28 -2.66
CA LYS A 162 -5.53 24.42 -1.91
C LYS A 162 -4.62 25.66 -1.89
N GLY A 163 -3.95 25.94 -3.00
CA GLY A 163 -3.02 27.07 -3.15
C GLY A 163 -1.54 26.75 -2.88
N GLU A 164 -1.23 25.63 -2.23
CA GLU A 164 0.15 25.16 -2.04
C GLU A 164 0.64 24.44 -3.30
N GLN A 165 1.79 24.86 -3.82
CA GLN A 165 2.43 24.21 -4.97
C GLN A 165 3.46 23.20 -4.49
N PHE A 166 3.45 22.01 -5.10
CA PHE A 166 4.46 20.99 -4.86
C PHE A 166 4.70 20.18 -6.14
N THR A 167 5.75 19.36 -6.12
CA THR A 167 6.02 18.40 -7.19
C THR A 167 6.10 16.98 -6.66
N SER A 168 5.85 16.02 -7.54
CA SER A 168 6.06 14.60 -7.29
C SER A 168 6.80 13.95 -8.46
N LEU A 169 7.52 12.87 -8.17
CA LEU A 169 8.15 12.03 -9.18
C LEU A 169 7.16 10.98 -9.68
N CYS A 170 6.91 11.00 -10.98
CA CYS A 170 6.05 10.04 -11.66
C CYS A 170 6.90 9.15 -12.58
N PHE A 171 6.84 7.85 -12.36
CA PHE A 171 7.54 6.84 -13.13
C PHE A 171 6.55 6.17 -14.08
N TYR A 172 7.01 5.90 -15.30
CA TYR A 172 6.20 5.26 -16.32
C TYR A 172 7.03 4.34 -17.21
N ASN A 173 6.35 3.47 -17.94
CA ASN A 173 6.93 2.64 -18.99
C ASN A 173 5.95 2.52 -20.17
N GLU A 174 6.17 1.55 -21.05
CA GLU A 174 5.34 1.32 -22.23
C GLU A 174 3.86 1.02 -21.91
N THR A 175 3.54 0.52 -20.71
CA THR A 175 2.15 0.24 -20.30
C THR A 175 1.45 1.45 -19.68
N GLY A 176 2.19 2.49 -19.31
CA GLY A 176 1.67 3.73 -18.71
C GLY A 176 2.38 4.10 -17.41
N ILE A 177 1.71 4.92 -16.60
CA ILE A 177 2.14 5.30 -15.25
C ILE A 177 2.21 4.04 -14.37
N ILE A 178 3.36 3.86 -13.72
CA ILE A 178 3.61 2.74 -12.79
C ILE A 178 3.74 3.20 -11.34
N TRP A 179 4.16 4.44 -11.11
CA TRP A 179 4.28 4.99 -9.76
C TRP A 179 4.23 6.52 -9.73
N ASP A 180 3.54 7.06 -8.75
CA ASP A 180 3.62 8.44 -8.27
C ASP A 180 2.93 8.46 -6.89
N ASN A 181 3.45 9.18 -5.89
CA ASN A 181 2.86 9.12 -4.55
C ASN A 181 1.41 9.60 -4.49
N VAL A 182 1.03 10.59 -5.30
CA VAL A 182 -0.33 11.10 -5.38
C VAL A 182 -1.23 10.11 -6.14
N PHE A 183 -0.80 9.66 -7.32
CA PHE A 183 -1.59 8.68 -8.09
C PHE A 183 -1.74 7.33 -7.40
N ALA A 184 -0.68 6.85 -6.74
CA ALA A 184 -0.67 5.59 -6.01
C ALA A 184 -1.52 5.67 -4.75
N GLY A 185 -1.57 6.81 -4.09
CA GLY A 185 -2.28 6.95 -2.82
C GLY A 185 -3.78 7.20 -2.95
N LEU A 186 -4.22 7.87 -4.03
CA LEU A 186 -5.63 8.12 -4.30
C LEU A 186 -6.31 6.97 -5.06
N VAL A 187 -7.63 6.87 -4.89
CA VAL A 187 -8.47 5.89 -5.59
C VAL A 187 -9.79 6.51 -6.03
N MET A 188 -10.40 5.93 -7.07
CA MET A 188 -11.81 6.13 -7.39
C MET A 188 -12.58 4.85 -7.10
N MET A 189 -13.59 4.93 -6.23
CA MET A 189 -14.27 3.73 -5.80
C MET A 189 -15.67 4.00 -5.27
N ASP A 190 -16.66 3.27 -5.77
CA ASP A 190 -18.02 3.34 -5.22
C ASP A 190 -18.11 2.47 -3.97
N THR A 191 -18.35 3.09 -2.81
CA THR A 191 -18.43 2.39 -1.53
C THR A 191 -19.66 1.48 -1.44
N ARG A 192 -20.68 1.69 -2.28
CA ARG A 192 -21.88 0.84 -2.36
C ARG A 192 -21.56 -0.54 -2.97
N GLY A 193 -20.54 -0.59 -3.82
CA GLY A 193 -20.21 -1.78 -4.60
C GLY A 193 -21.27 -2.12 -5.66
N ASN A 194 -21.09 -3.26 -6.29
CA ASN A 194 -21.96 -3.83 -7.31
C ASN A 194 -22.53 -5.15 -6.78
N SER A 195 -23.72 -5.52 -7.23
CA SER A 195 -24.33 -6.80 -6.90
C SER A 195 -25.04 -7.40 -8.10
N GLU A 196 -25.05 -8.72 -8.17
CA GLU A 196 -25.72 -9.48 -9.21
C GLU A 196 -26.35 -10.73 -8.59
N THR A 197 -27.49 -11.16 -9.12
CA THR A 197 -28.16 -12.40 -8.72
C THR A 197 -28.40 -13.27 -9.94
N SER A 198 -28.35 -14.59 -9.74
CA SER A 198 -28.69 -15.55 -10.78
C SER A 198 -30.06 -15.27 -11.41
N PRO A 199 -30.21 -15.43 -12.74
CA PRO A 199 -31.52 -15.49 -13.37
C PRO A 199 -32.40 -16.57 -12.73
N ILE A 200 -33.72 -16.36 -12.73
CA ILE A 200 -34.67 -17.38 -12.27
C ILE A 200 -34.79 -18.42 -13.37
N ASP A 201 -34.21 -19.61 -13.19
CA ASP A 201 -34.39 -20.74 -14.11
C ASP A 201 -35.27 -21.80 -13.46
N SER A 202 -36.49 -21.97 -13.99
CA SER A 202 -37.57 -22.71 -13.33
C SER A 202 -37.69 -24.17 -13.77
N GLN A 203 -36.71 -24.73 -14.50
CA GLN A 203 -36.89 -26.02 -15.20
C GLN A 203 -36.02 -27.20 -14.70
N ALA A 204 -35.17 -27.03 -13.68
CA ALA A 204 -34.30 -28.11 -13.17
C ALA A 204 -34.87 -28.84 -11.93
N LYS A 205 -34.60 -30.16 -11.80
CA LYS A 205 -34.97 -30.98 -10.62
C LYS A 205 -34.24 -30.57 -9.33
N VAL A 206 -33.02 -30.05 -9.49
CA VAL A 206 -32.24 -29.35 -8.45
C VAL A 206 -31.90 -28.00 -9.07
N ALA A 207 -32.48 -26.93 -8.52
CA ALA A 207 -32.21 -25.58 -8.96
C ALA A 207 -31.00 -25.02 -8.20
N SER A 208 -30.32 -24.06 -8.80
CA SER A 208 -29.28 -23.29 -8.14
C SER A 208 -29.60 -21.82 -8.20
N LYS A 209 -29.21 -21.09 -7.16
CA LYS A 209 -29.33 -19.64 -7.09
C LYS A 209 -28.04 -19.10 -6.52
N TRP A 210 -27.56 -18.00 -7.09
CA TRP A 210 -26.36 -17.35 -6.58
C TRP A 210 -26.58 -15.86 -6.40
N TYR A 211 -25.82 -15.30 -5.46
CA TYR A 211 -25.71 -13.87 -5.22
C TYR A 211 -24.23 -13.52 -5.21
N LYS A 212 -23.87 -12.50 -5.98
CA LYS A 212 -22.52 -11.98 -6.14
C LYS A 212 -22.49 -10.53 -5.71
N GLN A 213 -21.46 -10.12 -4.97
CA GLN A 213 -21.24 -8.72 -4.62
C GLN A 213 -19.75 -8.39 -4.64
N TRP A 214 -19.40 -7.24 -5.21
CA TRP A 214 -18.00 -6.84 -5.41
C TRP A 214 -17.80 -5.33 -5.43
N TRP A 215 -16.57 -4.90 -5.15
CA TRP A 215 -16.14 -3.50 -5.18
C TRP A 215 -14.95 -3.38 -6.11
N THR A 216 -15.01 -2.38 -7.00
CA THR A 216 -13.93 -2.11 -7.96
C THR A 216 -13.23 -0.82 -7.57
N ALA A 217 -11.92 -0.91 -7.37
CA ALA A 217 -11.05 0.23 -7.22
C ALA A 217 -10.52 0.62 -8.61
N ASN A 218 -10.62 1.90 -8.95
CA ASN A 218 -10.07 2.46 -10.18
C ASN A 218 -8.93 3.44 -9.87
N TRP A 219 -8.00 3.53 -10.80
CA TRP A 219 -7.00 4.61 -10.82
C TRP A 219 -7.66 5.96 -11.07
N LEU A 220 -6.94 7.06 -10.83
CA LEU A 220 -7.45 8.41 -11.12
C LEU A 220 -7.79 8.63 -12.61
N TRP A 221 -7.18 7.87 -13.51
CA TRP A 221 -7.51 7.89 -14.94
C TRP A 221 -8.62 6.90 -15.33
N GLY A 222 -9.32 6.30 -14.36
CA GLY A 222 -10.53 5.51 -14.59
C GLY A 222 -10.33 4.04 -14.93
N SER A 223 -9.12 3.58 -15.27
CA SER A 223 -8.90 2.16 -15.50
C SER A 223 -8.99 1.36 -14.18
N LYS A 224 -9.42 0.10 -14.30
CA LYS A 224 -9.50 -0.81 -13.15
C LYS A 224 -8.12 -1.00 -12.53
N ARG A 225 -8.03 -0.73 -11.22
CA ARG A 225 -6.84 -0.92 -10.38
C ARG A 225 -6.93 -2.22 -9.59
N GLY A 226 -8.13 -2.59 -9.13
CA GLY A 226 -8.34 -3.81 -8.36
C GLY A 226 -9.81 -4.11 -8.12
N GLU A 227 -10.07 -5.28 -7.57
CA GLU A 227 -11.41 -5.71 -7.19
C GLU A 227 -11.37 -6.71 -6.06
N ILE A 228 -12.36 -6.61 -5.18
CA ILE A 228 -12.65 -7.58 -4.13
C ILE A 228 -14.12 -7.98 -4.21
N GLY A 229 -14.43 -9.23 -3.92
CA GLY A 229 -15.81 -9.69 -3.95
C GLY A 229 -16.00 -11.09 -3.41
N TYR A 230 -17.27 -11.47 -3.29
CA TYR A 230 -17.69 -12.82 -2.95
C TYR A 230 -18.92 -13.24 -3.76
N GLN A 231 -19.10 -14.55 -3.90
CA GLN A 231 -20.29 -15.16 -4.46
C GLN A 231 -20.72 -16.32 -3.56
N ILE A 232 -21.98 -16.30 -3.14
CA ILE A 232 -22.63 -17.46 -2.50
C ILE A 232 -23.55 -18.13 -3.51
N THR A 233 -23.48 -19.46 -3.59
CA THR A 233 -24.34 -20.30 -4.41
C THR A 233 -25.07 -21.28 -3.52
N ILE A 234 -26.39 -21.39 -3.64
CA ILE A 234 -27.19 -22.43 -3.00
C ILE A 234 -27.70 -23.40 -4.05
N TYR A 235 -27.84 -24.66 -3.65
CA TYR A 235 -28.51 -25.71 -4.40
C TYR A 235 -29.75 -26.11 -3.62
N TYR A 236 -30.89 -26.24 -4.29
CA TYR A 236 -32.16 -26.47 -3.61
C TYR A 236 -33.13 -27.30 -4.44
N SER A 237 -34.07 -27.93 -3.73
CA SER A 237 -35.23 -28.62 -4.30
C SER A 237 -36.47 -28.21 -3.52
N GLY A 238 -37.46 -27.65 -4.22
CA GLY A 238 -38.61 -27.00 -3.58
C GLY A 238 -38.15 -25.85 -2.68
N SER A 239 -38.58 -25.85 -1.41
CA SER A 239 -38.21 -24.82 -0.43
C SER A 239 -37.00 -25.18 0.43
N THR A 240 -36.25 -26.23 0.08
CA THR A 240 -35.16 -26.77 0.91
C THR A 240 -33.82 -26.70 0.17
N VAL A 241 -32.87 -25.98 0.79
CA VAL A 241 -31.47 -25.96 0.41
C VAL A 241 -30.82 -27.29 0.78
N SER A 242 -30.19 -27.92 -0.22
CA SER A 242 -29.45 -29.19 -0.11
C SER A 242 -27.95 -28.99 0.02
N ASN A 243 -27.39 -27.90 -0.53
CA ASN A 243 -25.98 -27.54 -0.36
C ASN A 243 -25.75 -26.04 -0.58
N VAL A 244 -24.59 -25.56 -0.12
CA VAL A 244 -24.13 -24.18 -0.28
C VAL A 244 -22.64 -24.16 -0.56
N ASP A 245 -22.25 -23.38 -1.56
CA ASP A 245 -20.87 -23.06 -1.89
C ASP A 245 -20.64 -21.55 -1.76
N VAL A 246 -19.40 -21.17 -1.45
CA VAL A 246 -18.97 -19.78 -1.44
C VAL A 246 -17.60 -19.67 -2.08
N SER A 247 -17.41 -18.63 -2.90
CA SER A 247 -16.12 -18.21 -3.43
C SER A 247 -15.89 -16.74 -3.13
N ASP A 248 -14.63 -16.37 -3.00
CA ASP A 248 -14.20 -14.99 -2.83
C ASP A 248 -12.96 -14.72 -3.68
N TRP A 249 -12.74 -13.44 -3.98
CA TRP A 249 -11.58 -13.00 -4.74
C TRP A 249 -11.14 -11.62 -4.28
N GLY A 250 -9.84 -11.36 -4.42
CA GLY A 250 -9.25 -10.05 -4.15
C GLY A 250 -7.98 -9.91 -4.97
N ASN A 251 -7.90 -8.84 -5.75
CA ASN A 251 -6.71 -8.50 -6.54
C ASN A 251 -6.56 -6.98 -6.66
N ILE A 252 -5.32 -6.52 -6.75
CA ILE A 252 -5.00 -5.13 -7.03
C ILE A 252 -3.65 -5.05 -7.75
N SER A 253 -3.52 -4.16 -8.73
CA SER A 253 -2.29 -3.94 -9.48
C SER A 253 -1.21 -3.22 -8.68
N LEU A 254 -1.62 -2.37 -7.72
CA LEU A 254 -0.72 -1.66 -6.83
C LEU A 254 -1.37 -1.42 -5.47
N GLY A 255 -0.86 -2.06 -4.43
CA GLY A 255 -1.39 -2.02 -3.06
C GLY A 255 -1.57 -3.43 -2.49
N LYS A 256 -2.49 -3.60 -1.55
CA LYS A 256 -2.81 -4.91 -0.95
C LYS A 256 -4.29 -5.21 -1.13
N ALA A 257 -4.62 -6.44 -1.46
CA ALA A 257 -6.00 -6.94 -1.51
C ALA A 257 -6.06 -8.30 -0.84
N LYS A 258 -7.10 -8.53 -0.03
CA LYS A 258 -7.32 -9.80 0.63
C LYS A 258 -8.81 -10.04 0.81
N SER A 259 -9.20 -11.29 0.63
CA SER A 259 -10.58 -11.75 0.72
C SER A 259 -10.60 -13.09 1.43
N GLU A 260 -11.60 -13.29 2.28
CA GLU A 260 -11.86 -14.55 2.95
C GLU A 260 -13.37 -14.76 3.08
N SER A 261 -13.84 -15.98 2.81
CA SER A 261 -15.24 -16.35 2.98
C SER A 261 -15.39 -17.77 3.54
N LYS A 262 -16.53 -18.03 4.20
CA LYS A 262 -16.85 -19.35 4.76
C LYS A 262 -18.35 -19.58 4.83
N VAL A 263 -18.78 -20.78 4.45
CA VAL A 263 -20.16 -21.23 4.64
C VAL A 263 -20.45 -21.45 6.13
N THR A 264 -21.51 -20.82 6.63
CA THR A 264 -22.00 -20.94 8.02
C THR A 264 -23.27 -21.77 8.13
N LYS A 265 -24.06 -21.90 7.06
CA LYS A 265 -25.22 -22.80 6.99
C LYS A 265 -25.29 -23.44 5.60
N ARG A 266 -25.37 -24.77 5.56
CA ARG A 266 -25.31 -25.59 4.32
C ARG A 266 -26.66 -26.13 3.84
N THR A 267 -27.65 -26.26 4.71
CA THR A 267 -28.92 -26.95 4.39
C THR A 267 -30.12 -26.34 5.12
N GLY A 268 -31.33 -26.73 4.69
CA GLY A 268 -32.60 -26.33 5.31
C GLY A 268 -33.27 -25.17 4.57
N ALA A 269 -33.92 -24.25 5.29
CA ALA A 269 -34.68 -23.16 4.67
C ALA A 269 -33.83 -22.12 3.89
N TYR A 270 -32.53 -22.06 4.16
CA TYR A 270 -31.62 -21.11 3.50
C TYR A 270 -30.17 -21.57 3.62
N GLY A 271 -29.35 -21.10 2.69
CA GLY A 271 -27.89 -21.16 2.76
C GLY A 271 -27.30 -19.87 3.31
N GLN A 272 -26.15 -19.94 3.95
CA GLN A 272 -25.51 -18.76 4.52
C GLN A 272 -23.99 -18.84 4.47
N CYS A 273 -23.35 -17.71 4.16
CA CYS A 273 -21.92 -17.52 4.30
C CYS A 273 -21.60 -16.28 5.16
N ARG A 274 -20.38 -16.27 5.70
CA ARG A 274 -19.72 -15.10 6.26
C ARG A 274 -18.56 -14.72 5.36
N TYR A 275 -18.30 -13.42 5.22
CA TYR A 275 -17.23 -12.90 4.38
C TYR A 275 -16.50 -11.75 5.07
N ALA A 276 -15.24 -11.57 4.69
CA ALA A 276 -14.39 -10.43 5.04
C ALA A 276 -13.51 -10.10 3.83
N LEU A 277 -13.67 -8.90 3.30
CA LEU A 277 -13.00 -8.42 2.10
C LEU A 277 -12.30 -7.10 2.41
N GLY A 278 -11.14 -6.89 1.81
CA GLY A 278 -10.42 -5.64 1.97
C GLY A 278 -9.42 -5.35 0.86
N LEU A 279 -9.32 -4.07 0.53
CA LEU A 279 -8.39 -3.52 -0.44
C LEU A 279 -7.79 -2.26 0.15
N CYS A 280 -6.49 -2.02 -0.02
CA CYS A 280 -5.85 -0.77 0.34
C CYS A 280 -4.79 -0.33 -0.66
N THR A 281 -4.58 0.98 -0.77
CA THR A 281 -3.45 1.56 -1.50
C THR A 281 -2.11 1.28 -0.78
N PRO A 282 -0.95 1.45 -1.44
CA PRO A 282 0.37 1.07 -0.91
C PRO A 282 0.77 1.71 0.43
N VAL A 283 0.23 2.88 0.74
CA VAL A 283 0.47 3.60 2.00
C VAL A 283 -0.38 3.06 3.17
N GLY A 284 -1.38 2.24 2.87
CA GLY A 284 -2.23 1.59 3.85
C GLY A 284 -1.76 0.18 4.22
N SER A 285 -2.12 -0.26 5.42
CA SER A 285 -1.91 -1.61 5.92
C SER A 285 -3.24 -2.31 6.18
N LEU A 286 -3.36 -3.54 5.66
CA LEU A 286 -4.51 -4.40 5.89
C LEU A 286 -4.13 -5.54 6.82
N SER A 287 -4.92 -5.72 7.88
CA SER A 287 -4.84 -6.88 8.76
C SER A 287 -6.17 -7.61 8.80
N PHE A 288 -6.10 -8.95 8.79
CA PHE A 288 -7.26 -9.82 8.71
C PHE A 288 -7.20 -10.82 9.84
N ASN A 289 -8.31 -10.94 10.57
CA ASN A 289 -8.51 -12.03 11.49
C ASN A 289 -9.56 -12.97 10.92
N SER A 290 -9.08 -14.12 10.45
CA SER A 290 -9.88 -15.17 9.82
C SER A 290 -10.78 -15.91 10.80
N SER A 291 -10.48 -15.87 12.10
CA SER A 291 -11.27 -16.55 13.14
C SER A 291 -12.60 -15.86 13.39
N ASN A 292 -12.62 -14.53 13.28
CA ASN A 292 -13.81 -13.70 13.50
C ASN A 292 -14.23 -12.90 12.24
N PHE A 293 -13.61 -13.12 11.08
CA PHE A 293 -13.90 -12.42 9.81
C PHE A 293 -13.95 -10.89 10.01
N SER A 294 -13.00 -10.37 10.79
CA SER A 294 -12.81 -8.93 10.94
C SER A 294 -11.62 -8.47 10.11
N VAL A 295 -11.78 -7.33 9.44
CA VAL A 295 -10.67 -6.64 8.78
C VAL A 295 -10.39 -5.39 9.58
N SER A 296 -9.14 -5.20 9.97
CA SER A 296 -8.65 -3.95 10.54
C SER A 296 -7.73 -3.27 9.55
N PHE A 297 -7.78 -1.94 9.57
CA PHE A 297 -6.95 -1.09 8.75
C PHE A 297 -6.06 -0.26 9.68
N SER A 298 -4.77 -0.21 9.38
CA SER A 298 -3.80 0.68 10.03
C SER A 298 -3.02 1.46 8.97
N GLY A 299 -2.49 2.62 9.35
CA GLY A 299 -1.90 3.56 8.40
C GLY A 299 -2.94 4.44 7.71
N LEU A 300 -2.46 5.32 6.84
CA LEU A 300 -3.25 6.23 6.02
C LEU A 300 -3.14 5.71 4.58
N GLY A 301 -4.25 5.19 4.05
CA GLY A 301 -4.40 4.79 2.66
C GLY A 301 -5.88 4.64 2.33
N SER A 302 -6.23 4.74 1.06
CA SER A 302 -7.60 4.52 0.61
C SER A 302 -7.94 3.04 0.73
N ASN A 303 -9.00 2.70 1.45
CA ASN A 303 -9.36 1.31 1.69
C ASN A 303 -10.84 1.01 1.42
N VAL A 304 -11.11 -0.25 1.08
CA VAL A 304 -12.42 -0.87 1.28
C VAL A 304 -12.24 -1.87 2.38
N VAL A 305 -13.19 -1.90 3.30
CA VAL A 305 -13.44 -3.04 4.16
C VAL A 305 -14.91 -3.38 4.03
N SER A 306 -15.20 -4.63 3.71
CA SER A 306 -16.56 -5.14 3.68
C SER A 306 -16.59 -6.52 4.32
N ASN A 307 -17.29 -6.63 5.44
CA ASN A 307 -17.48 -7.90 6.12
C ASN A 307 -18.93 -8.06 6.56
N GLY A 308 -19.38 -9.29 6.69
CA GLY A 308 -20.78 -9.53 7.00
C GLY A 308 -21.21 -10.97 6.82
N THR A 309 -22.52 -11.16 6.88
CA THR A 309 -23.18 -12.45 6.67
C THR A 309 -24.20 -12.30 5.56
N LYS A 310 -24.19 -13.22 4.59
CA LYS A 310 -25.19 -13.29 3.52
C LYS A 310 -25.98 -14.57 3.62
N SER A 311 -27.29 -14.44 3.81
CA SER A 311 -28.24 -15.53 3.66
C SER A 311 -28.84 -15.51 2.24
N LEU A 312 -29.03 -16.68 1.66
CA LEU A 312 -29.70 -16.86 0.38
C LEU A 312 -30.76 -17.96 0.52
N TYR A 313 -31.96 -17.65 0.04
CA TYR A 313 -33.13 -18.51 0.08
C TYR A 313 -33.42 -19.02 -1.33
N PRO A 314 -34.03 -20.21 -1.49
CA PRO A 314 -34.58 -20.70 -2.76
C PRO A 314 -35.24 -19.59 -3.59
#